data_AF-B1ZFY5-F1
#
_entry.id   AF-B1ZFY5-F1
#
_cell.length_a   1.000
_cell.length_b   1.000
_cell.length_c   1.000
_cell.angle_alpha   90.00
_cell.angle_beta   90.00
_cell.angle_gamma   90.00
#
_symmetry.space_group_name_H-M   'P 1'
#
loop_
_entity.id
_entity.type
_entity.pdbx_description
1 polymer ?
#
loop_
_entity_poly.entity_id
_entity_poly.type
_entity_poly.pdbx_seq_one_letter_code
_entity_poly.pdbx_strand_id
1 'polypeptide(L)' 'MSGKKSSPIHHLKRYAGCRLFDPENRVYLSAEDLERLIRQGIRVSVREVETGQDVTDAVVRPNLQ' A
#
# COMPACT_ATOMS: atom_id res chain seq x y z
N MET A 1 11.43 -26.22 11.40
CA MET A 1 11.47 -25.39 10.17
C MET A 1 10.22 -24.50 10.17
N SER A 2 10.28 -23.33 10.81
CA SER A 2 9.12 -22.41 10.80
C SER A 2 9.07 -21.72 9.44
N GLY A 3 8.15 -22.20 8.58
CA GLY A 3 7.79 -21.52 7.36
C GLY A 3 7.43 -20.07 7.71
N LYS A 4 8.19 -19.12 7.17
CA LYS A 4 7.82 -17.71 7.18
C LYS A 4 6.44 -17.64 6.51
N LYS A 5 5.37 -17.58 7.30
CA LYS A 5 4.05 -17.21 6.81
C LYS A 5 4.27 -15.84 6.19
N SER A 6 4.18 -15.79 4.86
CA SER A 6 4.26 -14.56 4.08
C SER A 6 3.33 -13.56 4.75
N SER A 7 3.88 -12.51 5.37
CA SER A 7 3.05 -11.47 5.97
C SER A 7 2.02 -11.03 4.91
N PRO A 8 0.72 -10.97 5.25
CA PRO A 8 -0.29 -10.60 4.27
C PRO A 8 0.09 -9.23 3.66
N ILE A 9 0.11 -9.18 2.34
CA ILE A 9 0.38 -7.94 1.61
C ILE A 9 -0.94 -7.18 1.57
N HIS A 10 -0.94 -5.96 2.09
CA HIS A 10 -2.08 -5.07 2.09
C HIS A 10 -2.22 -4.42 0.71
N HIS A 11 -3.28 -4.77 -0.02
CA HIS A 11 -3.46 -4.32 -1.40
C HIS A 11 -4.24 -3.01 -1.46
N LEU A 12 -3.60 -1.96 -1.95
CA LEU A 12 -4.18 -0.63 -2.10
C LEU A 12 -4.36 -0.30 -3.58
N LYS A 13 -5.37 0.53 -3.85
CA LYS A 13 -5.69 1.04 -5.18
C LYS A 13 -5.38 2.52 -5.26
N ARG A 14 -4.61 2.94 -6.26
CA ARG A 14 -4.37 4.35 -6.56
C ARG A 14 -5.33 4.82 -7.65
N TYR A 15 -6.03 5.90 -7.39
CA TYR A 15 -6.84 6.63 -8.37
C TYR A 15 -6.12 7.92 -8.78
N ALA A 16 -6.48 8.46 -9.95
CA ALA A 16 -6.03 9.78 -10.40
C ALA A 16 -6.23 10.83 -9.31
N GLY A 17 -5.27 11.76 -9.17
CA GLY A 17 -5.29 12.78 -8.11
C GLY A 17 -4.73 12.33 -6.75
N CYS A 18 -3.83 11.33 -6.74
CA CYS A 18 -3.11 10.86 -5.54
C CYS A 18 -3.98 10.27 -4.41
N ARG A 19 -5.20 9.83 -4.72
CA ARG A 19 -6.06 9.17 -3.74
C ARG A 19 -5.73 7.68 -3.66
N LEU A 20 -5.40 7.21 -2.46
CA LEU A 20 -5.24 5.80 -2.15
C LEU A 20 -6.53 5.27 -1.56
N PHE A 21 -6.96 4.12 -2.02
CA PHE A 21 -8.16 3.45 -1.56
C PHE A 21 -7.79 2.06 -1.07
N ASP A 22 -8.26 1.77 0.14
CA ASP A 22 -8.22 0.45 0.73
C ASP A 22 -9.50 -0.30 0.36
N PRO A 23 -9.44 -1.35 -0.49
CA PRO A 23 -10.59 -2.14 -0.86
C PRO A 23 -11.09 -3.07 0.26
N GLU A 24 -10.24 -3.43 1.23
CA GLU A 24 -10.63 -4.27 2.37
C GLU A 24 -11.48 -3.48 3.35
N ASN A 25 -11.02 -2.27 3.71
CA ASN A 25 -11.72 -1.37 4.63
C ASN A 25 -12.70 -0.42 3.93
N ARG A 26 -12.72 -0.41 2.59
CA ARG A 26 -13.54 0.46 1.73
C ARG A 26 -13.40 1.94 2.07
N VAL A 27 -12.18 2.38 2.37
CA VAL A 27 -11.87 3.73 2.84
C VAL A 27 -10.74 4.34 2.02
N TYR A 28 -10.74 5.67 1.89
CA TYR A 28 -9.60 6.39 1.33
C TYR A 28 -8.55 6.62 2.40
N LEU A 29 -7.31 6.30 2.09
CA LEU A 29 -6.17 6.51 2.97
C LEU A 29 -5.50 7.83 2.65
N SER A 30 -5.16 8.57 3.69
CA SER A 30 -4.23 9.71 3.59
C SER A 30 -2.78 9.21 3.47
N ALA A 31 -1.85 10.13 3.18
CA ALA A 31 -0.42 9.82 3.25
C ALA A 31 0.00 9.38 4.66
N GLU A 32 -0.56 10.00 5.70
CA GLU A 32 -0.28 9.65 7.10
C GLU A 32 -0.76 8.24 7.45
N ASP A 33 -1.93 7.83 6.96
CA ASP A 33 -2.44 6.46 7.18
C ASP A 33 -1.52 5.43 6.51
N LEU A 34 -1.06 5.71 5.29
CA LEU A 34 -0.12 4.86 4.58
C LEU A 34 1.22 4.76 5.35
N GLU A 35 1.75 5.87 5.85
CA GLU A 35 2.95 5.87 6.67
C GLU A 35 2.77 5.03 7.95
N ARG A 36 1.61 5.11 8.60
CA ARG A 36 1.30 4.30 9.78
C ARG A 36 1.33 2.81 9.46
N LEU A 37 0.76 2.40 8.32
CA LEU A 37 0.82 1.00 7.88
C LEU A 37 2.27 0.52 7.66
N ILE A 38 3.07 1.33 6.96
CA ILE A 38 4.49 1.01 6.70
C ILE A 38 5.26 0.91 8.02
N ARG A 39 5.07 1.86 8.95
CA ARG A 39 5.73 1.87 10.27
C ARG A 39 5.31 0.70 11.16
N GLN A 40 4.10 0.17 10.98
CA GLN A 40 3.64 -1.05 11.65
C GLN A 40 4.28 -2.32 11.08
N GLY A 41 5.13 -2.21 10.05
CA GLY A 41 5.74 -3.34 9.36
C GLY A 41 4.77 -4.06 8.41
N ILE A 42 3.64 -3.42 8.07
CA ILE A 42 2.68 -3.96 7.11
C ILE A 42 3.24 -3.73 5.71
N ARG A 43 3.36 -4.81 4.95
CA ARG A 43 3.78 -4.75 3.55
C ARG A 43 2.60 -4.26 2.72
N VAL A 44 2.75 -3.15 2.03
CA VAL A 44 1.72 -2.60 1.14
C VAL A 44 2.09 -2.87 -0.32
N SER A 45 1.08 -3.09 -1.17
CA SER A 45 1.21 -3.11 -2.63
C SER A 45 0.18 -2.16 -3.21
N VAL A 46 0.63 -1.22 -4.03
CA VAL A 46 -0.22 -0.17 -4.60
C VAL A 46 -0.30 -0.35 -6.10
N ARG A 47 -1.53 -0.53 -6.61
CA ARG A 47 -1.80 -0.64 -8.04
C ARG A 47 -2.66 0.52 -8.52
N GLU A 48 -2.28 1.15 -9.62
CA GLU A 48 -3.09 2.16 -10.27
C GLU A 48 -4.31 1.53 -10.95
N VAL A 49 -5.50 2.10 -10.73
CA VAL A 49 -6.75 1.52 -11.21
C VAL A 49 -6.91 1.69 -12.72
N GLU A 50 -6.46 2.81 -13.28
CA GLU A 50 -6.65 3.14 -14.70
C GLU A 50 -5.76 2.29 -15.61
N THR A 51 -4.49 2.11 -15.23
CA THR A 51 -3.47 1.41 -16.03
C THR A 51 -3.23 -0.02 -15.56
N GLY A 52 -3.63 -0.35 -14.33
CA GLY A 52 -3.26 -1.61 -13.69
C GLY A 52 -1.78 -1.69 -13.30
N GLN A 53 -1.03 -0.59 -13.44
CA GLN A 53 0.41 -0.54 -13.18
C GLN A 53 0.70 -0.63 -11.68
N ASP A 54 1.74 -1.38 -11.30
CA ASP A 54 2.27 -1.32 -9.95
C ASP A 54 3.02 -0.01 -9.75
N VAL A 55 2.55 0.77 -8.78
CA VAL A 55 3.10 2.08 -8.43
C VAL A 55 3.55 2.10 -6.97
N THR A 56 3.80 0.93 -6.39
CA THR A 56 4.19 0.77 -4.98
C THR A 56 5.43 1.59 -4.67
N ASP A 57 6.50 1.47 -5.47
CA ASP A 57 7.75 2.22 -5.27
C ASP A 57 7.56 3.74 -5.35
N ALA A 58 6.68 4.20 -6.25
CA ALA A 58 6.39 5.62 -6.43
C ALA A 58 5.62 6.22 -5.23
N VAL A 59 4.81 5.39 -4.56
CA VAL A 59 3.92 5.79 -3.46
C VAL A 59 4.58 5.59 -2.10
N VAL A 60 5.28 4.48 -1.89
CA VAL A 60 5.87 4.11 -0.61
C VAL A 60 7.16 4.89 -0.33
N ARG A 61 7.93 5.25 -1.37
CA ARG A 61 9.25 5.91 -1.35
C ARG A 61 10.28 5.31 -0.37
N PRO A 62 11.57 5.21 -0.75
CA PRO A 62 12.59 4.52 0.04
C PRO A 62 13.09 5.26 1.31
N ASN A 63 12.57 6.43 1.67
CA ASN A 63 13.06 7.20 2.84
C ASN A 63 12.44 6.79 4.19
N LEU A 64 11.76 5.64 4.24
CA LEU A 64 11.19 5.04 5.46
C LEU A 64 11.89 3.73 5.89
N GLN A 65 13.02 3.39 5.28
CA GLN A 65 13.88 2.26 5.71
C GLN A 65 14.98 2.70 6.67
#